data_AF-A0A0H4XNY9-F1
#
_entry.id   AF-A0A0H4XNY9-F1
#
_cell.length_a   1.000
_cell.length_b   1.000
_cell.length_c   1.000
_cell.angle_alpha   90.00
_cell.angle_beta   90.00
_cell.angle_gamma   90.00
#
_symmetry.space_group_name_H-M   'P 1'
#
loop_
_entity.id
_entity.type
_entity.pdbx_description
1 polymer ?
#
loop_
_entity_poly.entity_id
_entity_poly.type
_entity_poly.pdbx_seq_one_letter_code
_entity_poly.pdbx_strand_id
1 'polypeptide(L)'
;MSLRWPFLSLSLLLSAPAFAEDGVAVRVRCTEKCTVTLDQKTGRRVDDSTWEFKGITPGSHRIDATGLMTRPLAGSFVTIPDVASADIFLASNKRIIVEPGSTTMPGTPQWAEPTPPPSPSTSTAPSVVIVKCRDACTALVDNKPGIRRDTRTWEFQQVTPGNRRVEAVAGVFDRQQFLGYVDVPGGSKVTVQGDSQGRAKLVETQELSGVQASKSPAAAAKTSLLHVRCTKPCTVTLNGQRRGTSNATNLTLRDVPPGSHDLQVDFTVGGKQRRAKLDVPASHELFITTSEDAGVQVTNTKPLSGE
;
A
#
# COMPACT_ATOMS: atom_id res chain seq x y z
N MET A 1 74.28 -17.26 39.72
CA MET A 1 72.83 -17.12 39.51
C MET A 1 72.48 -15.69 39.93
N SER A 2 71.95 -14.75 39.16
CA SER A 2 71.28 -14.79 37.86
C SER A 2 71.34 -13.38 37.23
N LEU A 3 71.22 -13.34 35.90
CA LEU A 3 71.32 -12.15 35.06
C LEU A 3 70.22 -11.11 35.36
N ARG A 4 70.62 -9.83 35.35
CA ARG A 4 69.72 -8.67 35.24
C ARG A 4 69.38 -8.46 33.77
N TRP A 5 68.11 -8.61 33.40
CA TRP A 5 67.58 -8.26 32.08
C TRP A 5 66.45 -7.24 32.27
N PRO A 6 66.42 -6.13 31.52
CA PRO A 6 65.35 -5.12 31.61
C PRO A 6 64.06 -5.69 31.02
N PHE A 7 63.01 -5.76 31.84
CA PHE A 7 61.66 -5.97 31.33
C PHE A 7 61.17 -4.65 30.70
N LEU A 8 61.21 -4.61 29.38
CA LEU A 8 60.35 -3.75 28.57
C LEU A 8 58.89 -4.01 28.99
N SER A 9 58.33 -3.13 29.80
CA SER A 9 56.88 -2.98 29.96
C SER A 9 56.33 -2.29 28.72
N LEU A 10 56.21 -3.06 27.64
CA LEU A 10 55.37 -2.70 26.50
C LEU A 10 53.93 -2.84 26.97
N SER A 11 53.37 -1.75 27.47
CA SER A 11 51.94 -1.61 27.75
C SER A 11 51.20 -1.78 26.42
N LEU A 12 50.80 -3.02 26.13
CA LEU A 12 49.75 -3.32 25.17
C LEU A 12 48.50 -2.57 25.64
N LEU A 13 48.34 -1.36 25.13
CA LEU A 13 47.05 -0.75 24.91
C LEU A 13 46.30 -1.71 23.98
N LEU A 14 45.73 -2.76 24.56
CA LEU A 14 44.55 -3.38 24.01
C LEU A 14 43.52 -2.26 23.99
N SER A 15 43.49 -1.57 22.85
CA SER A 15 42.29 -0.96 22.32
C SER A 15 41.23 -2.05 22.37
N ALA A 16 40.49 -2.10 23.49
CA ALA A 16 39.20 -2.73 23.51
C ALA A 16 38.48 -2.14 22.30
N PRO A 17 38.06 -2.96 21.33
CA PRO A 17 37.13 -2.42 20.38
C PRO A 17 35.91 -2.11 21.23
N ALA A 18 35.66 -0.82 21.41
CA ALA A 18 34.38 -0.32 21.84
C ALA A 18 33.40 -0.62 20.70
N PHE A 19 33.11 -1.90 20.49
CA PHE A 19 31.90 -2.29 19.80
C PHE A 19 30.80 -2.01 20.81
N ALA A 20 30.23 -0.82 20.61
CA ALA A 20 29.01 -0.36 21.19
C ALA A 20 27.94 -1.46 21.21
N GLU A 21 26.93 -1.25 22.03
CA GLU A 21 25.64 -1.96 22.03
C GLU A 21 24.87 -1.81 20.69
N ASP A 22 25.54 -1.93 19.55
CA ASP A 22 25.01 -1.76 18.20
C ASP A 22 24.68 -3.14 17.60
N GLY A 23 23.84 -3.91 18.30
CA GLY A 23 23.25 -5.12 17.72
C GLY A 23 21.81 -4.86 17.27
N VAL A 24 21.35 -5.59 16.25
CA VAL A 24 20.03 -5.49 15.66
C VAL A 24 18.95 -5.76 16.72
N ALA A 25 17.99 -4.84 16.85
CA ALA A 25 16.78 -5.08 17.63
C ALA A 25 15.78 -5.89 16.80
N VAL A 26 15.58 -7.15 17.13
CA VAL A 26 14.72 -8.08 16.36
C VAL A 26 13.36 -8.22 17.02
N ARG A 27 12.29 -7.99 16.28
CA ARG A 27 10.92 -8.17 16.75
C ARG A 27 10.26 -9.32 16.00
N VAL A 28 9.76 -10.33 16.70
CA VAL A 28 9.10 -11.48 16.11
C VAL A 28 7.61 -11.44 16.37
N ARG A 29 6.78 -11.62 15.33
CA ARG A 29 5.31 -11.65 15.42
C ARG A 29 4.75 -12.97 14.94
N CYS A 30 3.87 -13.54 15.74
CA CYS A 30 3.15 -14.77 15.45
C CYS A 30 1.69 -14.50 15.06
N THR A 31 1.11 -15.37 14.23
CA THR A 31 -0.33 -15.32 13.89
C THR A 31 -1.23 -15.85 15.01
N GLU A 32 -0.68 -16.60 15.96
CA GLU A 32 -1.38 -17.13 17.14
C GLU A 32 -0.48 -17.00 18.39
N LYS A 33 -1.04 -17.26 19.58
CA LYS A 33 -0.27 -17.20 20.83
C LYS A 33 0.92 -18.15 20.77
N CYS A 34 2.12 -17.61 21.00
CA CYS A 34 3.36 -18.36 20.80
C CYS A 34 4.43 -17.99 21.82
N THR A 35 5.42 -18.86 21.96
CA THR A 35 6.71 -18.63 22.58
C THR A 35 7.78 -18.71 21.52
N VAL A 36 8.63 -17.68 21.42
CA VAL A 36 9.70 -17.59 20.43
C VAL A 36 11.05 -17.62 21.10
N THR A 37 11.94 -18.44 20.56
CA THR A 37 13.36 -18.47 20.91
C THR A 37 14.21 -18.16 19.68
N LEU A 38 15.26 -17.36 19.86
CA LEU A 38 16.26 -17.04 18.85
C LEU A 38 17.63 -17.47 19.40
N ASP A 39 18.31 -18.36 18.68
CA ASP A 39 19.49 -19.10 19.12
C ASP A 39 19.34 -19.67 20.54
N GLN A 40 18.21 -20.33 20.78
CA GLN A 40 17.84 -20.94 22.07
C GLN A 40 17.66 -19.95 23.23
N LYS A 41 17.72 -18.63 22.98
CA LYS A 41 17.41 -17.60 23.97
C LYS A 41 15.96 -17.13 23.78
N THR A 42 15.23 -16.98 24.88
CA THR A 42 13.86 -16.44 24.83
C THR A 42 13.92 -14.92 24.83
N GLY A 43 13.14 -14.30 23.94
CA GLY A 43 13.06 -12.83 23.86
C GLY A 43 12.26 -12.23 25.01
N ARG A 44 12.21 -10.90 25.04
CA ARG A 44 11.27 -10.18 25.90
C ARG A 44 9.87 -10.24 25.28
N ARG A 45 8.89 -10.71 26.04
CA ARG A 45 7.49 -10.71 25.58
C ARG A 45 6.94 -9.29 25.58
N VAL A 46 6.45 -8.83 24.43
CA VAL A 46 5.77 -7.53 24.28
C VAL A 46 4.26 -7.71 24.41
N ASP A 47 3.71 -8.75 23.78
CA ASP A 47 2.32 -9.18 23.92
C ASP A 47 2.18 -10.71 23.74
N ASP A 48 0.97 -11.25 23.74
CA ASP A 48 0.71 -12.71 23.64
C ASP A 48 1.22 -13.36 22.33
N SER A 49 1.55 -12.56 21.31
CA SER A 49 1.97 -12.97 19.97
C SER A 49 3.27 -12.28 19.48
N THR A 50 3.81 -11.34 20.24
CA THR A 50 4.96 -10.52 19.85
C THR A 50 6.10 -10.62 20.86
N TRP A 51 7.31 -10.85 20.35
CA TRP A 51 8.55 -10.98 21.11
C TRP A 51 9.62 -10.03 20.59
N GLU A 52 10.47 -9.50 21.47
CA GLU A 52 11.55 -8.58 21.12
C GLU A 52 12.89 -9.08 21.65
N PHE A 53 13.92 -8.98 20.82
CA PHE A 53 15.30 -9.34 21.09
C PHE A 53 16.16 -8.11 20.82
N LYS A 54 17.16 -7.86 21.66
CA LYS A 54 18.07 -6.72 21.51
C LYS A 54 19.50 -7.22 21.43
N GLY A 55 20.34 -6.47 20.72
CA GLY A 55 21.76 -6.80 20.62
C GLY A 55 22.04 -8.05 19.78
N ILE A 56 21.18 -8.37 18.80
CA ILE A 56 21.38 -9.54 17.95
C ILE A 56 22.38 -9.18 16.85
N THR A 57 23.41 -10.02 16.68
CA THR A 57 24.37 -9.80 15.59
C THR A 57 23.67 -9.98 14.23
N PRO A 58 24.06 -9.25 13.17
CA PRO A 58 23.64 -9.58 11.81
C PRO A 58 24.17 -10.96 11.38
N GLY A 59 23.44 -11.66 10.52
CA GLY A 59 23.86 -12.96 9.99
C GLY A 59 22.79 -14.04 10.07
N SER A 60 23.19 -15.32 10.03
CA SER A 60 22.26 -16.45 10.07
C SER A 60 22.00 -16.88 11.51
N HIS A 61 20.74 -16.78 11.94
CA HIS A 61 20.29 -17.11 13.28
C HIS A 61 19.21 -18.18 13.26
N ARG A 62 19.18 -19.05 14.26
CA ARG A 62 18.13 -20.07 14.38
C ARG A 62 16.95 -19.47 15.13
N ILE A 63 15.76 -19.58 14.57
CA ILE A 63 14.52 -19.20 15.23
C ILE A 63 13.62 -20.42 15.39
N ASP A 64 13.10 -20.60 16.59
CA ASP A 64 12.14 -21.65 16.92
C ASP A 64 10.92 -21.01 17.61
N ALA A 65 9.73 -21.31 17.10
CA ALA A 65 8.45 -20.81 17.59
C ALA A 65 7.53 -21.97 17.98
N THR A 66 7.01 -21.93 19.19
CA THR A 66 6.10 -22.94 19.76
C THR A 66 4.80 -22.30 20.19
N GLY A 67 3.68 -22.99 19.99
CA GLY A 67 2.33 -22.53 20.31
C GLY A 67 1.87 -23.01 21.68
N LEU A 68 0.58 -22.86 21.93
CA LEU A 68 -0.05 -23.38 23.15
C LEU A 68 0.23 -24.89 23.30
N MET A 69 0.50 -25.34 24.53
CA MET A 69 0.88 -26.73 24.85
C MET A 69 2.13 -27.23 24.10
N THR A 70 3.13 -26.36 23.88
CA THR A 70 4.44 -26.72 23.29
C THR A 70 4.38 -27.25 21.85
N ARG A 71 3.25 -27.04 21.15
CA ARG A 71 3.10 -27.44 19.74
C ARG A 71 4.09 -26.68 18.85
N PRO A 72 4.92 -27.33 18.02
CA PRO A 72 5.84 -26.61 17.13
C PRO A 72 5.08 -25.86 16.03
N LEU A 73 5.32 -24.56 15.91
CA LEU A 73 4.71 -23.70 14.89
C LEU A 73 5.64 -23.49 13.70
N ALA A 74 6.89 -23.13 13.96
CA ALA A 74 7.93 -23.06 12.94
C ALA A 74 9.32 -23.18 13.59
N GLY A 75 10.29 -23.68 12.83
CA GLY A 75 11.69 -23.71 13.22
C GLY A 75 12.54 -23.61 11.96
N SER A 76 13.40 -22.60 11.85
CA SER A 76 14.25 -22.40 10.67
C SER A 76 15.43 -21.49 10.96
N PHE A 77 16.36 -21.40 10.00
CA PHE A 77 17.40 -20.38 10.00
C PHE A 77 16.90 -19.14 9.26
N VAL A 78 17.08 -17.99 9.89
CA VAL A 78 16.72 -16.67 9.36
C VAL A 78 17.99 -15.84 9.20
N THR A 79 18.10 -15.15 8.08
CA THR A 79 19.17 -14.17 7.89
C THR A 79 18.71 -12.82 8.42
N ILE A 80 19.30 -12.38 9.52
CA ILE A 80 19.07 -11.08 10.12
C ILE A 80 19.91 -10.05 9.37
N PRO A 81 19.28 -9.05 8.75
CA PRO A 81 19.99 -7.99 8.04
C PRO A 81 20.79 -7.11 9.00
N ASP A 82 21.88 -6.52 8.51
CA ASP A 82 22.70 -5.56 9.25
C ASP A 82 22.04 -4.19 9.28
N VAL A 83 21.07 -4.02 10.18
CA VAL A 83 20.24 -2.83 10.34
C VAL A 83 19.93 -2.61 11.83
N ALA A 84 19.56 -1.40 12.23
CA ALA A 84 19.28 -1.10 13.64
C ALA A 84 18.12 -1.94 14.23
N SER A 85 17.16 -2.34 13.40
CA SER A 85 16.05 -3.21 13.81
C SER A 85 15.58 -4.12 12.68
N ALA A 86 15.02 -5.29 13.00
CA ALA A 86 14.44 -6.22 12.04
C ALA A 86 13.14 -6.82 12.57
N ASP A 87 12.07 -6.83 11.78
CA ASP A 87 10.83 -7.53 12.09
C ASP A 87 10.84 -8.93 11.44
N ILE A 88 10.38 -9.94 12.16
CA ILE A 88 10.25 -11.32 11.69
C ILE A 88 8.79 -11.74 11.86
N PHE A 89 8.17 -12.19 10.78
CA PHE A 89 6.78 -12.64 10.76
C PHE A 89 6.72 -14.15 10.55
N LEU A 90 6.02 -14.84 11.45
CA LEU A 90 5.68 -16.25 11.34
C LEU A 90 4.32 -16.36 10.65
N ALA A 91 4.34 -16.59 9.34
CA ALA A 91 3.13 -16.79 8.57
C ALA A 91 2.45 -18.12 8.92
N SER A 92 1.13 -18.17 8.80
CA SER A 92 0.27 -19.31 9.18
C SER A 92 0.56 -20.61 8.42
N ASN A 93 1.34 -20.56 7.34
CA ASN A 93 1.86 -21.73 6.61
C ASN A 93 3.25 -22.20 7.08
N LYS A 94 3.67 -21.84 8.30
CA LYS A 94 5.00 -22.11 8.88
C LYS A 94 6.17 -21.43 8.16
N ARG A 95 5.88 -20.46 7.28
CA ARG A 95 6.91 -19.67 6.59
C ARG A 95 7.37 -18.53 7.50
N ILE A 96 8.67 -18.30 7.53
CA ILE A 96 9.27 -17.18 8.25
C ILE A 96 9.66 -16.11 7.24
N ILE A 97 9.20 -14.89 7.46
CA ILE A 97 9.45 -13.71 6.60
C ILE A 97 10.22 -12.70 7.44
N VAL A 98 11.37 -12.23 6.97
CA VAL A 98 12.19 -11.23 7.66
C VAL A 98 12.06 -9.91 6.90
N GLU A 99 11.63 -8.86 7.58
CA GLU A 99 11.52 -7.50 7.07
C GLU A 99 12.51 -6.59 7.82
N PRO A 100 13.41 -5.87 7.13
CA PRO A 100 14.29 -4.90 7.79
C PRO A 100 13.46 -3.78 8.43
N GLY A 101 13.67 -3.53 9.73
CA GLY A 101 13.06 -2.44 10.47
C GLY A 101 13.74 -1.10 10.11
N SER A 102 12.93 -0.06 9.93
CA SER A 102 13.36 1.21 9.37
C SER A 102 13.85 2.19 10.45
N THR A 103 15.17 2.43 10.53
CA THR A 103 15.79 3.68 11.05
C THR A 103 17.21 3.88 10.48
N THR A 104 17.40 4.98 9.75
CA THR A 104 18.62 5.57 9.10
C THR A 104 19.65 6.09 10.14
N MET A 105 20.99 6.26 9.97
CA MET A 105 21.97 6.65 8.89
C MET A 105 23.43 6.52 9.48
N PRO A 106 24.61 6.88 8.87
CA PRO A 106 24.91 7.60 7.60
C PRO A 106 25.96 6.95 6.65
N GLY A 107 25.84 7.23 5.36
CA GLY A 107 26.87 6.98 4.34
C GLY A 107 26.26 6.57 3.01
N THR A 108 25.97 7.53 2.15
CA THR A 108 25.21 7.33 0.89
C THR A 108 26.12 6.86 -0.25
N PRO A 109 25.82 5.72 -0.92
CA PRO A 109 26.18 5.52 -2.31
C PRO A 109 24.96 5.67 -3.24
N GLN A 110 25.27 6.11 -4.45
CA GLN A 110 24.47 6.86 -5.40
C GLN A 110 23.36 6.09 -6.15
N TRP A 111 22.87 4.98 -5.61
CA TRP A 111 21.77 4.17 -6.18
C TRP A 111 20.52 4.15 -5.27
N ALA A 112 20.56 4.87 -4.15
CA ALA A 112 19.45 5.09 -3.23
C ALA A 112 18.46 6.15 -3.75
N GLU A 113 17.60 5.75 -4.68
CA GLU A 113 16.26 6.34 -4.73
C GLU A 113 15.19 5.24 -4.87
N PRO A 114 14.86 4.52 -3.79
CA PRO A 114 13.57 3.88 -3.66
C PRO A 114 12.53 4.94 -3.26
N THR A 115 11.39 4.91 -3.94
CA THR A 115 10.21 5.74 -3.68
C THR A 115 9.88 5.76 -2.17
N PRO A 116 9.68 6.94 -1.56
CA PRO A 116 9.44 7.03 -0.12
C PRO A 116 8.12 6.33 0.26
N PRO A 117 7.98 5.81 1.50
CA PRO A 117 6.67 5.47 2.03
C PRO A 117 5.78 6.73 2.02
N PRO A 118 4.44 6.60 1.93
CA PRO A 118 3.56 7.77 2.00
C PRO A 118 3.88 8.51 3.30
N SER A 119 4.37 9.73 3.15
CA SER A 119 4.72 10.58 4.28
C SER A 119 3.48 10.76 5.18
N PRO A 120 3.62 10.79 6.53
CA PRO A 120 2.56 11.36 7.34
C PRO A 120 2.30 12.75 6.76
N SER A 121 1.06 13.00 6.40
CA SER A 121 0.67 14.17 5.61
C SER A 121 1.09 15.42 6.36
N THR A 122 2.24 15.99 6.01
CA THR A 122 2.80 17.21 6.60
C THR A 122 2.06 18.44 6.11
N SER A 123 1.09 18.23 5.21
CA SER A 123 0.12 19.23 4.80
C SER A 123 -0.78 19.59 5.98
N THR A 124 -0.74 20.85 6.40
CA THR A 124 -1.72 21.45 7.33
C THR A 124 -3.00 21.86 6.60
N ALA A 125 -3.10 21.60 5.29
CA ALA A 125 -4.21 22.06 4.48
C ALA A 125 -5.53 21.40 4.93
N PRO A 126 -6.61 22.18 5.06
CA PRO A 126 -7.90 21.65 5.49
C PRO A 126 -8.43 20.57 4.54
N SER A 127 -8.98 19.51 5.12
CA SER A 127 -9.50 18.35 4.42
C SER A 127 -11.03 18.28 4.49
N VAL A 128 -11.63 17.48 3.62
CA VAL A 128 -13.06 17.19 3.63
C VAL A 128 -13.25 15.72 3.99
N VAL A 129 -14.08 15.40 4.97
CA VAL A 129 -14.41 14.01 5.32
C VAL A 129 -15.83 13.74 4.90
N ILE A 130 -16.06 12.66 4.15
CA ILE A 130 -17.37 12.12 3.79
C ILE A 130 -17.58 10.84 4.59
N VAL A 131 -18.55 10.84 5.49
CA VAL A 131 -18.92 9.65 6.26
C VAL A 131 -20.13 8.99 5.60
N LYS A 132 -19.99 7.73 5.19
CA LYS A 132 -21.07 6.92 4.62
C LYS A 132 -21.47 5.81 5.58
N CYS A 133 -22.75 5.77 5.90
CA CYS A 133 -23.36 4.78 6.77
C CYS A 133 -24.09 3.70 5.97
N ARG A 134 -24.23 2.52 6.58
CA ARG A 134 -24.97 1.40 5.99
C ARG A 134 -26.48 1.66 6.04
N ASP A 135 -26.96 2.06 7.21
CA ASP A 135 -28.34 2.45 7.49
C ASP A 135 -28.40 3.93 7.89
N ALA A 136 -29.61 4.51 7.96
CA ALA A 136 -29.79 5.92 8.33
C ALA A 136 -29.12 6.23 9.68
N CYS A 137 -28.24 7.24 9.70
CA CYS A 137 -27.36 7.51 10.84
C CYS A 137 -27.17 9.02 11.06
N THR A 138 -26.64 9.33 12.23
CA THR A 138 -25.96 10.59 12.56
C THR A 138 -24.46 10.31 12.64
N ALA A 139 -23.65 11.13 11.96
CA ALA A 139 -22.20 11.01 11.98
C ALA A 139 -21.55 12.21 12.69
N LEU A 140 -20.45 11.94 13.39
CA LEU A 140 -19.63 12.92 14.07
C LEU A 140 -18.16 12.72 13.69
N VAL A 141 -17.43 13.82 13.52
CA VAL A 141 -15.97 13.84 13.41
C VAL A 141 -15.43 14.72 14.54
N ASP A 142 -14.58 14.16 15.40
CA ASP A 142 -14.10 14.79 16.64
C ASP A 142 -15.22 15.41 17.50
N ASN A 143 -16.33 14.66 17.63
CA ASN A 143 -17.56 15.07 18.32
C ASN A 143 -18.29 16.28 17.72
N LYS A 144 -17.92 16.73 16.52
CA LYS A 144 -18.64 17.80 15.80
C LYS A 144 -19.56 17.19 14.74
N PRO A 145 -20.80 17.70 14.58
CA PRO A 145 -21.71 17.26 13.54
C PRO A 145 -21.32 17.84 12.17
N GLY A 146 -21.59 17.07 11.11
CA GLY A 146 -21.34 17.46 9.73
C GLY A 146 -22.57 18.01 9.03
N ILE A 147 -22.42 18.38 7.77
CA ILE A 147 -23.50 18.74 6.87
C ILE A 147 -24.11 17.44 6.32
N ARG A 148 -25.40 17.22 6.58
CA ARG A 148 -26.11 16.06 6.04
C ARG A 148 -26.32 16.23 4.53
N ARG A 149 -25.81 15.29 3.73
CA ARG A 149 -26.03 15.25 2.28
C ARG A 149 -27.27 14.44 1.92
N ASP A 150 -27.42 13.29 2.58
CA ASP A 150 -28.61 12.43 2.47
C ASP A 150 -28.85 11.67 3.78
N THR A 151 -29.74 10.66 3.79
CA THR A 151 -30.08 9.94 5.02
C THR A 151 -28.92 9.09 5.59
N ARG A 152 -27.90 8.80 4.80
CA ARG A 152 -26.76 7.92 5.08
C ARG A 152 -25.39 8.57 4.85
N THR A 153 -25.34 9.76 4.27
CA THR A 153 -24.09 10.46 3.91
C THR A 153 -23.99 11.80 4.62
N TRP A 154 -22.85 12.02 5.26
CA TRP A 154 -22.50 13.26 5.97
C TRP A 154 -21.18 13.82 5.45
N GLU A 155 -21.09 15.14 5.33
CA GLU A 155 -19.89 15.84 4.88
C GLU A 155 -19.37 16.79 5.96
N PHE A 156 -18.08 16.73 6.21
CA PHE A 156 -17.38 17.57 7.18
C PHE A 156 -16.33 18.34 6.41
N GLN A 157 -16.47 19.66 6.35
CA GLN A 157 -15.52 20.53 5.67
C GLN A 157 -14.49 21.06 6.67
N GLN A 158 -13.31 21.44 6.17
CA GLN A 158 -12.25 22.06 6.97
C GLN A 158 -11.76 21.17 8.15
N VAL A 159 -11.76 19.86 7.97
CA VAL A 159 -11.25 18.91 8.95
C VAL A 159 -9.73 19.01 8.96
N THR A 160 -9.12 19.31 10.10
CA THR A 160 -7.65 19.35 10.16
C THR A 160 -7.05 17.97 9.83
N PRO A 161 -5.86 17.91 9.24
CA PRO A 161 -5.23 16.65 8.88
C PRO A 161 -4.74 15.86 10.11
N GLY A 162 -4.44 14.58 9.90
CA GLY A 162 -3.95 13.65 10.90
C GLY A 162 -5.03 12.74 11.46
N ASN A 163 -4.73 12.11 12.60
CA ASN A 163 -5.61 11.09 13.16
C ASN A 163 -6.89 11.70 13.75
N ARG A 164 -8.05 11.36 13.18
CA ARG A 164 -9.36 11.90 13.57
C ARG A 164 -10.30 10.84 14.07
N ARG A 165 -11.07 11.16 15.10
CA ARG A 165 -12.11 10.28 15.62
C ARG A 165 -13.35 10.42 14.75
N VAL A 166 -13.82 9.32 14.18
CA VAL A 166 -15.06 9.26 13.40
C VAL A 166 -16.03 8.31 14.07
N GLU A 167 -17.26 8.77 14.24
CA GLU A 167 -18.34 8.04 14.89
C GLU A 167 -19.63 8.12 14.06
N ALA A 168 -20.33 7.01 13.97
CA ALA A 168 -21.67 6.96 13.39
C ALA A 168 -22.62 6.16 14.29
N VAL A 169 -23.76 6.76 14.60
CA VAL A 169 -24.83 6.22 15.44
C VAL A 169 -26.14 6.20 14.66
N ALA A 170 -26.97 5.17 14.85
CA ALA A 170 -28.18 4.96 14.06
C ALA A 170 -29.37 4.45 14.87
N GLY A 171 -30.56 4.71 14.33
CA GLY A 171 -31.83 4.25 14.90
C GLY A 171 -32.32 5.08 16.08
N VAL A 172 -33.41 4.62 16.70
CA VAL A 172 -34.17 5.34 17.75
C VAL A 172 -33.52 5.23 19.14
N PHE A 173 -32.38 4.53 19.25
CA PHE A 173 -31.64 4.30 20.50
C PHE A 173 -30.14 4.60 20.39
N ASP A 174 -29.73 5.46 19.44
CA ASP A 174 -28.33 5.84 19.22
C ASP A 174 -27.38 4.64 19.16
N ARG A 175 -27.78 3.58 18.46
CA ARG A 175 -26.97 2.37 18.33
C ARG A 175 -25.72 2.71 17.50
N GLN A 176 -24.55 2.54 18.11
CA GLN A 176 -23.26 2.74 17.45
C GLN A 176 -23.11 1.78 16.26
N GLN A 177 -23.01 2.34 15.04
CA GLN A 177 -22.71 1.59 13.83
C GLN A 177 -21.20 1.37 13.69
N PHE A 178 -20.41 2.43 13.87
CA PHE A 178 -18.97 2.33 13.90
C PHE A 178 -18.32 3.48 14.67
N LEU A 179 -17.15 3.19 15.22
CA LEU A 179 -16.28 4.16 15.88
C LEU A 179 -14.83 3.80 15.54
N GLY A 180 -14.02 4.82 15.27
CA GLY A 180 -12.59 4.59 15.09
C GLY A 180 -11.81 5.86 14.84
N TYR A 181 -10.51 5.68 14.84
CA TYR A 181 -9.53 6.70 14.51
C TYR A 181 -9.07 6.44 13.08
N VAL A 182 -9.21 7.44 12.21
CA VAL A 182 -8.76 7.38 10.81
C VAL A 182 -7.75 8.48 10.56
N ASP A 183 -6.67 8.14 9.88
CA ASP A 183 -5.68 9.12 9.47
C ASP A 183 -6.22 9.87 8.25
N VAL A 184 -6.53 11.16 8.42
CA VAL A 184 -7.05 12.04 7.38
C VAL A 184 -5.87 12.77 6.75
N PRO A 185 -5.52 12.50 5.49
CA PRO A 185 -4.46 13.20 4.82
C PRO A 185 -4.82 14.66 4.60
N GLY A 186 -3.83 15.55 4.66
CA GLY A 186 -4.05 16.99 4.50
C GLY A 186 -4.31 17.42 3.07
N GLY A 187 -5.23 18.36 2.89
CA GLY A 187 -5.68 18.80 1.59
C GLY A 187 -6.33 17.68 0.79
N SER A 188 -7.15 16.84 1.44
CA SER A 188 -7.82 15.71 0.78
C SER A 188 -9.27 15.58 1.19
N LYS A 189 -10.09 15.06 0.28
CA LYS A 189 -11.42 14.55 0.47
C LYS A 189 -11.34 13.06 0.72
N VAL A 190 -11.69 12.61 1.92
CA VAL A 190 -11.68 11.20 2.29
C VAL A 190 -13.08 10.66 2.50
N THR A 191 -13.34 9.42 2.06
CA THR A 191 -14.56 8.71 2.37
C THR A 191 -14.28 7.68 3.48
N VAL A 192 -15.08 7.72 4.54
CA VAL A 192 -14.98 6.84 5.70
C VAL A 192 -16.26 6.00 5.82
N GLN A 193 -16.10 4.69 6.03
CA GLN A 193 -17.20 3.73 6.23
C GLN A 193 -16.88 2.79 7.39
N GLY A 194 -17.93 2.26 8.02
CA GLY A 194 -17.78 1.18 9.00
C GLY A 194 -17.46 -0.16 8.32
N ASP A 195 -16.46 -0.87 8.83
CA ASP A 195 -16.24 -2.27 8.47
C ASP A 195 -17.25 -3.21 9.14
N SER A 196 -17.20 -4.51 8.83
CA SER A 196 -18.08 -5.52 9.43
C SER A 196 -17.87 -5.71 10.95
N GLN A 197 -16.80 -5.16 11.51
CA GLN A 197 -16.46 -5.20 12.94
C GLN A 197 -16.85 -3.91 13.66
N GLY A 198 -17.51 -2.96 12.97
CA GLY A 198 -17.91 -1.68 13.56
C GLY A 198 -16.75 -0.70 13.75
N ARG A 199 -15.67 -0.82 12.98
CA ARG A 199 -14.55 0.12 13.00
C ARG A 199 -14.63 1.09 11.83
N ALA A 200 -14.30 2.36 12.09
CA ALA A 200 -14.17 3.34 11.01
C ALA A 200 -12.97 2.97 10.11
N LYS A 201 -13.21 2.89 8.81
CA LYS A 201 -12.20 2.59 7.80
C LYS A 201 -12.26 3.64 6.70
N LEU A 202 -11.10 4.20 6.37
CA LEU A 202 -10.94 5.01 5.17
C LEU A 202 -11.03 4.09 3.95
N VAL A 203 -11.99 4.36 3.06
CA VAL A 203 -12.25 3.54 1.87
C VAL A 203 -11.87 4.25 0.57
N GLU A 204 -11.76 5.57 0.60
CA GLU A 204 -11.41 6.39 -0.56
C GLU A 204 -10.69 7.65 -0.09
N THR A 205 -9.68 8.10 -0.84
CA THR A 205 -8.99 9.37 -0.63
C THR A 205 -8.84 10.04 -1.99
N GLN A 206 -9.22 11.30 -2.05
CA GLN A 206 -9.13 12.15 -3.24
C GLN A 206 -8.47 13.45 -2.81
N GLU A 207 -7.35 13.86 -3.40
CA GLU A 207 -6.71 15.14 -3.01
C GLU A 207 -7.59 16.35 -3.43
N LEU A 208 -7.79 17.29 -2.51
CA LEU A 208 -8.41 18.58 -2.77
C LEU A 208 -7.33 19.46 -3.40
N SER A 209 -7.43 19.65 -4.72
CA SER A 209 -6.45 20.40 -5.51
C SER A 209 -6.31 21.84 -4.98
N GLY A 210 -5.29 22.05 -4.15
CA GLY A 210 -5.08 23.31 -3.45
C GLY A 210 -3.70 23.52 -2.82
N VAL A 211 -2.69 22.66 -3.06
CA VAL A 211 -1.24 22.98 -2.96
C VAL A 211 -0.49 21.97 -3.82
N GLN A 212 -0.18 22.33 -5.08
CA GLN A 212 0.73 21.55 -5.91
C GLN A 212 2.19 21.95 -5.61
N ALA A 213 2.98 21.02 -5.08
CA ALA A 213 4.42 20.95 -5.36
C ALA A 213 4.91 19.49 -5.21
N SER A 214 4.96 18.82 -6.37
CA SER A 214 5.86 17.70 -6.72
C SER A 214 5.82 16.39 -5.92
N LYS A 215 4.75 15.60 -6.08
CA LYS A 215 4.84 14.18 -6.52
C LYS A 215 3.46 13.71 -6.97
N SER A 216 3.26 13.63 -8.29
CA SER A 216 2.01 13.21 -8.96
C SER A 216 1.52 11.85 -8.45
N PRO A 217 0.21 11.70 -8.16
CA PRO A 217 -0.70 11.27 -9.21
C PRO A 217 -2.03 12.04 -9.29
N ALA A 218 -2.46 12.26 -10.54
CA ALA A 218 -3.83 12.52 -10.98
C ALA A 218 -4.48 13.86 -10.60
N ALA A 219 -4.01 14.93 -11.27
CA ALA A 219 -4.96 15.82 -11.94
C ALA A 219 -6.04 14.95 -12.60
N ALA A 220 -7.33 15.23 -12.34
CA ALA A 220 -8.49 14.54 -12.90
C ALA A 220 -8.10 13.87 -14.22
N ALA A 221 -7.89 12.55 -14.18
CA ALA A 221 -7.32 11.85 -15.32
C ALA A 221 -8.28 12.15 -16.46
N LYS A 222 -7.80 12.89 -17.45
CA LYS A 222 -8.56 13.25 -18.65
C LYS A 222 -8.71 11.98 -19.46
N THR A 223 -9.53 11.06 -18.94
CA THR A 223 -9.75 9.75 -19.51
C THR A 223 -10.56 9.93 -20.77
N SER A 224 -10.32 9.00 -21.67
CA SER A 224 -10.89 8.97 -23.00
C SER A 224 -11.72 7.71 -23.13
N LEU A 225 -12.62 7.75 -24.11
CA LEU A 225 -13.56 6.68 -24.37
C LEU A 225 -13.24 6.12 -25.76
N LEU A 226 -13.01 4.81 -25.86
CA LEU A 226 -12.69 4.16 -27.13
C LEU A 226 -13.87 3.29 -27.56
N HIS A 227 -14.43 3.58 -28.73
CA HIS A 227 -15.40 2.75 -29.42
C HIS A 227 -14.69 1.88 -30.45
N VAL A 228 -14.60 0.58 -30.19
CA VAL A 228 -13.98 -0.39 -31.09
C VAL A 228 -15.07 -1.14 -31.84
N ARG A 229 -15.14 -0.95 -33.15
CA ARG A 229 -16.03 -1.65 -34.07
C ARG A 229 -15.24 -2.70 -34.85
N CYS A 230 -15.58 -3.96 -34.66
CA CYS A 230 -15.01 -5.08 -35.41
C CYS A 230 -15.95 -5.48 -36.57
N THR A 231 -15.40 -5.73 -37.76
CA THR A 231 -16.19 -6.21 -38.91
C THR A 231 -16.65 -7.66 -38.75
N LYS A 232 -16.00 -8.43 -37.87
CA LYS A 232 -16.35 -9.80 -37.45
C LYS A 232 -16.30 -9.89 -35.92
N PRO A 233 -16.94 -10.90 -35.30
CA PRO A 233 -16.82 -11.12 -33.86
C PRO A 233 -15.35 -11.18 -33.42
N CYS A 234 -14.99 -10.39 -32.41
CA CYS A 234 -13.63 -10.23 -31.96
C CYS A 234 -13.54 -10.23 -30.43
N THR A 235 -12.33 -10.42 -29.91
CA THR A 235 -11.95 -10.14 -28.53
C THR A 235 -10.91 -9.03 -28.53
N VAL A 236 -11.09 -8.03 -27.67
CA VAL A 236 -10.21 -6.87 -27.59
C VAL A 236 -9.40 -6.90 -26.30
N THR A 237 -8.11 -6.62 -26.43
CA THR A 237 -7.14 -6.55 -25.34
C THR A 237 -6.42 -5.21 -25.44
N LEU A 238 -6.36 -4.45 -24.35
CA LEU A 238 -5.67 -3.16 -24.28
C LEU A 238 -4.56 -3.26 -23.23
N ASN A 239 -3.31 -2.98 -23.60
CA ASN A 239 -2.13 -3.12 -22.75
C ASN A 239 -2.03 -4.52 -22.10
N GLY A 240 -2.35 -5.56 -22.86
CA GLY A 240 -2.34 -6.96 -22.36
C GLY A 240 -3.52 -7.33 -21.45
N GLN A 241 -4.38 -6.39 -21.09
CA GLN A 241 -5.60 -6.67 -20.33
C GLN A 241 -6.81 -6.81 -21.25
N ARG A 242 -7.52 -7.93 -21.13
CA ARG A 242 -8.77 -8.16 -21.88
C ARG A 242 -9.81 -7.13 -21.45
N ARG A 243 -10.47 -6.51 -22.41
CA ARG A 243 -11.50 -5.51 -22.17
C ARG A 243 -12.79 -5.87 -22.90
N GLY A 244 -13.87 -6.06 -22.14
CA GLY A 244 -15.21 -6.40 -22.65
C GLY A 244 -15.48 -7.90 -22.82
N THR A 245 -16.68 -8.21 -23.32
CA THR A 245 -17.15 -9.58 -23.57
C THR A 245 -16.49 -10.19 -24.80
N SER A 246 -16.27 -11.51 -24.80
CA SER A 246 -15.75 -12.23 -25.99
C SER A 246 -16.79 -12.22 -27.10
N ASN A 247 -16.31 -12.22 -28.35
CA ASN A 247 -17.14 -12.33 -29.56
C ASN A 247 -18.07 -11.12 -29.78
N ALA A 248 -17.65 -9.93 -29.36
CA ALA A 248 -18.40 -8.70 -29.62
C ALA A 248 -18.04 -8.13 -31.00
N THR A 249 -19.00 -7.44 -31.64
CA THR A 249 -18.78 -6.68 -32.88
C THR A 249 -18.61 -5.18 -32.61
N ASN A 250 -19.07 -4.71 -31.45
CA ASN A 250 -18.87 -3.35 -30.97
C ASN A 250 -18.51 -3.41 -29.48
N LEU A 251 -17.46 -2.70 -29.09
CA LEU A 251 -17.00 -2.60 -27.70
C LEU A 251 -16.77 -1.14 -27.34
N THR A 252 -17.13 -0.78 -26.11
CA THR A 252 -16.85 0.56 -25.56
C THR A 252 -15.93 0.41 -24.36
N LEU A 253 -14.76 1.02 -24.44
CA LEU A 253 -13.73 1.06 -23.41
C LEU A 253 -13.84 2.40 -22.71
N ARG A 254 -14.15 2.39 -21.42
CA ARG A 254 -14.24 3.58 -20.58
C ARG A 254 -12.95 3.75 -19.78
N ASP A 255 -12.73 4.97 -19.31
CA ASP A 255 -11.65 5.31 -18.38
C ASP A 255 -10.26 4.98 -18.93
N VAL A 256 -10.06 5.14 -20.24
CA VAL A 256 -8.76 4.91 -20.87
C VAL A 256 -7.89 6.14 -20.62
N PRO A 257 -6.73 6.00 -19.95
CA PRO A 257 -5.82 7.12 -19.74
C PRO A 257 -5.35 7.71 -21.07
N PRO A 258 -4.95 8.99 -21.11
CA PRO A 258 -4.25 9.51 -22.27
C PRO A 258 -2.85 8.91 -22.38
N GLY A 259 -2.37 8.78 -23.61
CA GLY A 259 -1.03 8.28 -23.90
C GLY A 259 -1.03 7.16 -24.94
N SER A 260 0.10 6.48 -25.06
CA SER A 260 0.27 5.39 -26.00
C SER A 260 -0.21 4.07 -25.40
N HIS A 261 -1.11 3.37 -26.09
CA HIS A 261 -1.66 2.08 -25.69
C HIS A 261 -1.48 1.02 -26.77
N ASP A 262 -1.19 -0.22 -26.36
CA ASP A 262 -1.15 -1.36 -27.26
C ASP A 262 -2.55 -1.96 -27.36
N LEU A 263 -3.20 -1.79 -28.52
CA LEU A 263 -4.46 -2.44 -28.84
C LEU A 263 -4.20 -3.74 -29.59
N GLN A 264 -4.72 -4.83 -29.05
CA GLN A 264 -4.75 -6.13 -29.69
C GLN A 264 -6.21 -6.54 -29.92
N VAL A 265 -6.49 -7.04 -31.13
CA VAL A 265 -7.78 -7.56 -31.53
C VAL A 265 -7.60 -8.95 -32.12
N ASP A 266 -8.29 -9.91 -31.53
CA ASP A 266 -8.29 -11.32 -31.93
C ASP A 266 -9.64 -11.64 -32.57
N PHE A 267 -9.67 -11.92 -33.87
CA PHE A 267 -10.90 -12.28 -34.58
C PHE A 267 -11.25 -13.74 -34.33
N THR A 268 -12.44 -13.99 -33.78
CA THR A 268 -12.91 -15.33 -33.43
C THR A 268 -13.08 -16.20 -34.66
N VAL A 269 -13.54 -15.59 -35.77
CA VAL A 269 -13.72 -16.25 -37.06
C VAL A 269 -12.51 -15.94 -37.92
N GLY A 270 -11.72 -16.95 -38.29
CA GLY A 270 -10.52 -16.81 -39.12
C GLY A 270 -9.19 -16.79 -38.36
N GLY A 271 -9.21 -16.68 -37.02
CA GLY A 271 -8.03 -16.86 -36.15
C GLY A 271 -6.94 -15.81 -36.33
N LYS A 272 -7.20 -14.72 -37.06
CA LYS A 272 -6.24 -13.66 -37.30
C LYS A 272 -6.21 -12.70 -36.13
N GLN A 273 -5.01 -12.33 -35.74
CA GLN A 273 -4.74 -11.34 -34.71
C GLN A 273 -4.20 -10.06 -35.36
N ARG A 274 -4.69 -8.91 -34.90
CA ARG A 274 -4.21 -7.59 -35.29
C ARG A 274 -3.75 -6.83 -34.06
N ARG A 275 -2.63 -6.12 -34.18
CA ARG A 275 -2.07 -5.27 -33.13
C ARG A 275 -1.80 -3.89 -33.71
N ALA A 276 -2.04 -2.86 -32.93
CA ALA A 276 -1.68 -1.49 -33.26
C ALA A 276 -1.37 -0.71 -31.99
N LYS A 277 -0.44 0.23 -32.12
CA LYS A 277 -0.17 1.24 -31.10
C LYS A 277 -1.14 2.40 -31.32
N LEU A 278 -1.89 2.75 -30.29
CA LEU A 278 -2.88 3.82 -30.31
C LEU A 278 -2.41 4.97 -29.44
N ASP A 279 -2.31 6.16 -30.03
CA ASP A 279 -2.12 7.38 -29.27
C ASP A 279 -3.50 7.93 -28.88
N VAL A 280 -3.81 7.85 -27.59
CA VAL A 280 -5.09 8.27 -27.01
C VAL A 280 -4.92 9.70 -26.47
N PRO A 281 -5.51 10.73 -27.13
CA PRO A 281 -5.52 12.08 -26.58
C PRO A 281 -6.36 12.14 -25.30
N ALA A 282 -6.08 13.13 -24.47
CA ALA A 282 -6.80 13.40 -23.21
C ALA A 282 -8.22 13.92 -23.47
N SER A 283 -9.23 13.39 -22.78
CA SER A 283 -10.63 13.81 -22.87
C SER A 283 -11.20 13.74 -24.30
N HIS A 284 -11.04 12.60 -24.99
CA HIS A 284 -11.57 12.38 -26.33
C HIS A 284 -12.32 11.05 -26.44
N GLU A 285 -13.28 11.00 -27.36
CA GLU A 285 -13.89 9.78 -27.89
C GLU A 285 -13.14 9.37 -29.16
N LEU A 286 -12.59 8.16 -29.17
CA LEU A 286 -11.93 7.58 -30.33
C LEU A 286 -12.83 6.52 -30.93
N PHE A 287 -13.06 6.59 -32.23
CA PHE A 287 -13.79 5.59 -33.00
C PHE A 287 -12.77 4.77 -33.80
N ILE A 288 -12.70 3.48 -33.51
CA ILE A 288 -11.71 2.56 -34.06
C ILE A 288 -12.45 1.48 -34.83
N THR A 289 -12.12 1.32 -36.10
CA THR A 289 -12.62 0.21 -36.91
C THR A 289 -11.52 -0.82 -37.08
N THR A 290 -11.85 -2.08 -36.85
CA THR A 290 -10.92 -3.19 -37.00
C THR A 290 -11.44 -4.21 -38.00
N SER A 291 -10.57 -4.62 -38.91
CA SER A 291 -10.85 -5.66 -39.90
C SER A 291 -9.62 -6.55 -40.10
N GLU A 292 -9.86 -7.75 -40.63
CA GLU A 292 -8.76 -8.66 -40.95
C GLU A 292 -7.83 -8.08 -42.02
N ASP A 293 -8.36 -7.38 -43.02
CA ASP A 293 -7.59 -6.96 -44.20
C ASP A 293 -6.97 -5.57 -44.02
N ALA A 294 -7.69 -4.62 -43.42
CA ALA A 294 -7.23 -3.25 -43.22
C ALA A 294 -6.58 -3.02 -41.83
N GLY A 295 -6.61 -4.01 -40.94
CA GLY A 295 -6.01 -3.93 -39.61
C GLY A 295 -6.83 -3.08 -38.65
N VAL A 296 -6.15 -2.34 -37.76
CA VAL A 296 -6.77 -1.42 -36.79
C VAL A 296 -6.64 0.00 -37.33
N GLN A 297 -7.76 0.71 -37.46
CA GLN A 297 -7.79 2.08 -37.97
C GLN A 297 -8.60 2.99 -37.05
N VAL A 298 -8.00 4.11 -36.64
CA VAL A 298 -8.75 5.19 -35.99
C VAL A 298 -9.49 5.95 -37.08
N THR A 299 -10.82 5.93 -37.03
CA THR A 299 -11.70 6.52 -38.04
C THR A 299 -12.20 7.90 -37.67
N ASN A 300 -12.33 8.19 -36.37
CA ASN A 300 -12.72 9.50 -35.90
C ASN A 300 -12.20 9.74 -34.47
N THR A 301 -11.91 10.98 -34.14
CA THR A 301 -11.54 11.43 -32.79
C THR A 301 -12.36 12.67 -32.48
N LYS A 302 -13.21 12.60 -31.47
CA LYS A 302 -14.07 13.71 -31.06
C LYS A 302 -13.67 14.15 -29.65
N PRO A 303 -13.52 15.44 -29.34
CA PRO A 303 -13.32 15.87 -27.97
C PRO A 303 -14.55 15.50 -27.13
N LEU A 304 -14.33 15.00 -25.93
CA LEU A 304 -15.37 14.91 -24.90
C LEU A 304 -15.65 16.35 -24.47
N SER A 305 -16.67 16.97 -25.05
CA SER A 305 -17.15 18.29 -24.65
C SER A 305 -17.64 18.20 -23.21
N GLY A 306 -16.85 18.74 -22.28
CA GLY A 306 -17.19 18.90 -20.87
C GLY A 306 -17.37 20.38 -20.55
N GLU A 307 -18.60 20.73 -20.21
CA GLU A 307 -18.99 21.91 -19.43
C GLU A 307 -18.53 21.76 -17.97
#